data_AF-A0A291NWZ3-F1
#
_entry.id   AF-A0A291NWZ3-F1
#
_cell.length_a   1.000
_cell.length_b   1.000
_cell.length_c   1.000
_cell.angle_alpha   90.00
_cell.angle_beta   90.00
_cell.angle_gamma   90.00
#
_symmetry.space_group_name_H-M   'P 1'
#
loop_
_entity.id
_entity.type
_entity.pdbx_description
1 polymer ?
#
loop_
_entity_poly.entity_id
_entity_poly.type
_entity_poly.pdbx_seq_one_letter_code
_entity_poly.pdbx_strand_id
1 'polypeptide(L)'
;PYHYLVTRILGGDDLHKGQGTFEVEMRDLSTILKLANYNSLILGDEICHGTEVSSGTAILAATIERLTAARTSFALSTHLHQVCSLIDSPVRYYHLSVIQREDLGIIYERKLKPGPGPSQYGIEVMGHIINDREFYTNALKYRKLINWSPERKPQSKPQSKPQSKSNSLTVFRPSKYNAKVFIDSCEICGAPAEAIHHIKPKRLYKLAPNKGDLNRRSNLVPVCSSCHLDIHRNKISIL
;
A
#
# COMPACT_ATOMS: atom_id res chain seq x y z
N PRO A 1 34.60 -2.16 7.64
CA PRO A 1 34.15 -3.58 7.60
C PRO A 1 33.17 -3.83 8.74
N TYR A 2 32.21 -4.74 8.58
CA TYR A 2 31.29 -5.12 9.66
C TYR A 2 31.97 -6.10 10.62
N HIS A 3 31.69 -5.97 11.93
CA HIS A 3 32.11 -6.92 12.96
C HIS A 3 31.02 -7.96 13.26
N TYR A 4 29.76 -7.58 13.09
CA TYR A 4 28.62 -8.43 13.36
C TYR A 4 27.70 -8.50 12.15
N LEU A 5 27.31 -9.72 11.77
CA LEU A 5 26.19 -9.99 10.90
C LEU A 5 25.11 -10.68 11.74
N VAL A 6 23.96 -10.04 11.88
CA VAL A 6 22.83 -10.59 12.63
C VAL A 6 21.67 -10.79 11.68
N THR A 7 21.16 -12.01 11.61
CA THR A 7 20.05 -12.37 10.73
C THR A 7 18.89 -12.91 11.55
N ARG A 8 17.70 -12.35 11.33
CA ARG A 8 16.43 -12.94 11.73
C ARG A 8 15.66 -13.20 10.47
N ILE A 9 15.78 -14.41 9.94
CA ILE A 9 15.07 -14.83 8.72
C ILE A 9 14.07 -15.89 9.16
N LEU A 10 12.81 -15.77 8.72
CA LEU A 10 11.81 -16.80 8.98
C LEU A 10 12.30 -18.14 8.40
N GLY A 11 12.64 -19.08 9.27
CA GLY A 11 12.89 -20.48 8.96
C GLY A 11 11.78 -21.34 9.55
N GLY A 12 11.57 -22.53 9.00
CA GLY A 12 10.50 -23.44 9.44
C GLY A 12 10.47 -23.62 10.97
N ASP A 13 9.25 -23.61 11.53
CA ASP A 13 8.98 -23.61 12.97
C ASP A 13 9.85 -24.63 13.73
N ASP A 14 10.67 -24.13 14.66
CA ASP A 14 11.27 -25.00 15.67
C ASP A 14 10.23 -25.16 16.79
N LEU A 15 9.48 -26.25 16.72
CA LEU A 15 8.33 -26.57 17.59
C LEU A 15 8.72 -26.88 19.06
N HIS A 16 9.91 -26.49 19.51
CA HIS A 16 10.53 -27.02 20.72
C HIS A 16 10.60 -26.04 21.90
N LYS A 17 10.10 -26.55 23.06
CA LYS A 17 10.39 -26.17 24.47
C LYS A 17 9.48 -25.16 25.18
N GLY A 18 8.19 -25.09 24.84
CA GLY A 18 7.17 -24.52 25.73
C GLY A 18 7.24 -23.00 25.94
N GLN A 19 7.90 -22.28 25.02
CA GLN A 19 7.90 -20.82 24.96
C GLN A 19 7.07 -20.36 23.77
N GLY A 20 6.37 -19.23 23.89
CA GLY A 20 5.60 -18.68 22.78
C GLY A 20 6.52 -18.21 21.65
N THR A 21 6.15 -18.46 20.40
CA THR A 21 6.92 -18.06 19.21
C THR A 21 7.30 -16.57 19.22
N PHE A 22 6.40 -15.72 19.72
CA PHE A 22 6.65 -14.29 19.86
C PHE A 22 7.68 -13.96 20.96
N GLU A 23 7.73 -14.72 22.06
CA GLU A 23 8.72 -14.50 23.13
C GLU A 23 10.15 -14.81 22.63
N VAL A 24 10.30 -15.90 21.87
CA VAL A 24 11.57 -16.24 21.21
C VAL A 24 11.99 -15.11 20.26
N GLU A 25 11.05 -14.63 19.44
CA GLU A 25 11.28 -13.49 18.56
C GLU A 25 11.71 -12.21 19.32
N MET A 26 11.12 -11.92 20.48
CA MET A 26 11.53 -10.78 21.31
C MET A 26 12.92 -10.95 21.92
N ARG A 27 13.39 -12.17 22.17
CA ARG A 27 14.78 -12.41 22.60
C ARG A 27 15.77 -12.24 21.45
N ASP A 28 15.41 -12.68 20.26
CA ASP A 28 16.20 -12.41 19.05
C ASP A 28 16.30 -10.91 18.81
N LEU A 29 15.18 -10.18 18.90
CA LEU A 29 15.16 -8.73 18.81
C LEU A 29 16.01 -8.07 19.90
N SER A 30 15.94 -8.54 21.15
CA SER A 30 16.81 -8.05 22.23
C SER A 30 18.29 -8.18 21.88
N THR A 31 18.68 -9.29 21.25
CA THR A 31 20.06 -9.53 20.79
C THR A 31 20.44 -8.60 19.65
N ILE A 32 19.55 -8.42 18.66
CA ILE A 32 19.72 -7.44 17.57
C ILE A 32 19.97 -6.04 18.15
N LEU A 33 19.15 -5.58 19.09
CA LEU A 33 19.27 -4.25 19.69
C LEU A 33 20.54 -4.08 20.53
N LYS A 34 21.02 -5.15 21.18
CA LYS A 34 22.29 -5.14 21.95
C LYS A 34 23.51 -5.07 21.03
N LEU A 35 23.46 -5.74 19.89
CA LEU A 35 24.56 -5.79 18.92
C LEU A 35 24.51 -4.64 17.89
N ALA A 36 23.45 -3.85 17.86
CA ALA A 36 23.29 -2.73 16.93
C ALA A 36 24.32 -1.62 17.18
N ASN A 37 25.24 -1.44 16.24
CA ASN A 37 26.20 -0.35 16.20
C ASN A 37 26.64 -0.08 14.76
N TYR A 38 27.50 0.92 14.56
CA TYR A 38 27.98 1.35 13.23
C TYR A 38 28.82 0.30 12.47
N ASN A 39 29.30 -0.76 13.14
CA ASN A 39 29.97 -1.92 12.53
C ASN A 39 29.05 -3.15 12.40
N SER A 40 27.74 -3.02 12.58
CA SER A 40 26.81 -4.13 12.46
C SER A 40 26.01 -4.08 11.16
N LEU A 41 25.75 -5.26 10.59
CA LEU A 41 24.79 -5.48 9.52
C LEU A 41 23.65 -6.36 10.05
N ILE A 42 22.42 -5.83 10.01
CA ILE A 42 21.21 -6.53 10.47
C ILE A 42 20.31 -6.84 9.27
N LEU A 43 19.94 -8.10 9.10
CA LEU A 43 18.97 -8.54 8.10
C LEU A 43 17.78 -9.16 8.82
N GLY A 44 16.59 -8.58 8.66
CA GLY A 44 15.37 -9.04 9.33
C GLY A 44 14.26 -9.35 8.34
N ASP A 45 13.57 -10.45 8.56
CA ASP A 45 12.41 -10.87 7.78
C ASP A 45 11.19 -11.00 8.69
N GLU A 46 10.16 -10.22 8.38
CA GLU A 46 8.88 -10.16 9.08
C GLU A 46 8.99 -10.15 10.62
N ILE A 47 9.84 -9.27 11.14
CA ILE A 47 9.93 -9.04 12.59
C ILE A 47 8.53 -8.63 13.11
N CYS A 48 8.13 -9.26 14.20
CA CYS A 48 6.84 -9.18 14.87
C CYS A 48 5.67 -9.84 14.11
N HIS A 49 5.92 -10.91 13.35
CA HIS A 49 4.84 -11.67 12.70
C HIS A 49 3.91 -12.34 13.73
N GLY A 50 4.43 -12.75 14.89
CA GLY A 50 3.67 -13.52 15.89
C GLY A 50 2.71 -12.74 16.79
N THR A 51 2.44 -11.45 16.50
CA THR A 51 1.62 -10.55 17.32
C THR A 51 0.62 -9.77 16.46
N GLU A 52 -0.37 -9.15 17.10
CA GLU A 52 -1.31 -8.26 16.46
C GLU A 52 -0.62 -7.06 15.77
N VAL A 53 -1.23 -6.62 14.66
CA VAL A 53 -0.68 -5.58 13.77
C VAL A 53 -0.30 -4.30 14.53
N SER A 54 -1.09 -3.88 15.52
CA SER A 54 -0.82 -2.67 16.30
C SER A 54 0.48 -2.76 17.09
N SER A 55 0.67 -3.85 17.83
CA SER A 55 1.86 -4.07 18.65
C SER A 55 3.08 -4.33 17.77
N GLY A 56 2.94 -5.16 16.73
CA GLY A 56 4.03 -5.40 15.78
C GLY A 56 4.48 -4.12 15.07
N THR A 57 3.55 -3.25 14.67
CA THR A 57 3.88 -1.97 14.02
C THR A 57 4.63 -1.04 14.98
N ALA A 58 4.19 -0.96 16.24
CA ALA A 58 4.84 -0.12 17.24
C ALA A 58 6.26 -0.60 17.58
N ILE A 59 6.44 -1.91 17.77
CA ILE A 59 7.76 -2.51 18.05
C ILE A 59 8.70 -2.33 16.86
N LEU A 60 8.21 -2.55 15.63
CA LEU A 60 9.01 -2.36 14.42
C LEU A 60 9.43 -0.90 14.24
N ALA A 61 8.53 0.07 14.48
CA ALA A 61 8.86 1.49 14.43
C ALA A 61 9.99 1.84 15.41
N ALA A 62 9.85 1.46 16.69
CA ALA A 62 10.86 1.69 17.72
C ALA A 62 12.19 0.99 17.40
N THR A 63 12.14 -0.20 16.80
CA THR A 63 13.31 -0.93 16.33
C THR A 63 14.05 -0.13 15.26
N ILE A 64 13.35 0.35 14.24
CA ILE A 64 13.95 1.13 13.15
C ILE A 64 14.59 2.41 13.68
N GLU A 65 13.92 3.13 14.58
CA GLU A 65 14.49 4.33 15.23
C GLU A 65 15.78 4.00 15.99
N ARG A 66 15.78 2.91 16.77
CA ARG A 66 16.96 2.47 17.53
C ARG A 66 18.14 2.09 16.64
N LEU A 67 17.89 1.35 15.56
CA LEU A 67 18.94 0.96 14.59
C LEU A 67 19.50 2.17 13.86
N THR A 68 18.63 3.12 13.49
CA THR A 68 19.01 4.36 12.82
C THR A 68 19.85 5.25 13.74
N ALA A 69 19.44 5.41 15.00
CA ALA A 69 20.21 6.17 16.00
C ALA A 69 21.60 5.57 16.24
N ALA A 70 21.71 4.23 16.23
CA ALA A 70 22.98 3.52 16.35
C ALA A 70 23.84 3.54 15.06
N ARG A 71 23.37 4.19 13.98
CA ARG A 71 24.00 4.21 12.65
C ARG A 71 24.28 2.81 12.11
N THR A 72 23.42 1.85 12.47
CA THR A 72 23.58 0.46 12.05
C THR A 72 23.17 0.31 10.60
N SER A 73 23.87 -0.53 9.84
CA SER A 73 23.42 -0.89 8.49
C SER A 73 22.36 -1.99 8.61
N PHE A 74 21.18 -1.80 8.02
CA PHE A 74 20.12 -2.78 8.12
C PHE A 74 19.25 -2.88 6.86
N ALA A 75 18.63 -4.05 6.67
CA ALA A 75 17.57 -4.28 5.71
C ALA A 75 16.49 -5.14 6.37
N LEU A 76 15.23 -4.67 6.33
CA LEU A 76 14.09 -5.33 6.95
C LEU A 76 12.99 -5.54 5.90
N SER A 77 12.43 -6.75 5.81
CA SER A 77 11.17 -7.03 5.10
C SER A 77 10.01 -7.06 6.09
N THR A 78 8.85 -6.55 5.66
CA THR A 78 7.64 -6.52 6.50
C THR A 78 6.38 -6.35 5.66
N HIS A 79 5.26 -6.84 6.18
CA HIS A 79 3.90 -6.53 5.71
C HIS A 79 3.24 -5.38 6.50
N LEU A 80 3.91 -4.84 7.51
CA LEU A 80 3.41 -3.77 8.37
C LEU A 80 3.56 -2.39 7.72
N HIS A 81 2.85 -2.16 6.60
CA HIS A 81 2.96 -0.92 5.81
C HIS A 81 2.72 0.37 6.61
N GLN A 82 1.95 0.30 7.70
CA GLN A 82 1.65 1.45 8.57
C GLN A 82 2.91 2.06 9.20
N VAL A 83 3.99 1.28 9.38
CA VAL A 83 5.25 1.75 9.95
C VAL A 83 5.84 2.94 9.19
N CYS A 84 5.65 2.97 7.86
CA CYS A 84 6.18 4.02 7.00
C CYS A 84 5.60 5.41 7.33
N SER A 85 4.43 5.46 7.94
CA SER A 85 3.75 6.70 8.33
C SER A 85 4.07 7.16 9.75
N LEU A 86 4.72 6.30 10.55
CA LEU A 86 5.03 6.57 11.96
C LEU A 86 6.45 7.08 12.16
N ILE A 87 7.38 6.69 11.30
CA ILE A 87 8.81 7.00 11.47
C ILE A 87 9.22 8.20 10.62
N ASP A 88 9.91 9.15 11.25
CA ASP A 88 10.56 10.30 10.58
C ASP A 88 12.08 10.06 10.44
N SER A 89 12.47 8.80 10.26
CA SER A 89 13.87 8.40 10.12
C SER A 89 14.30 8.41 8.65
N PRO A 90 15.59 8.67 8.33
CA PRO A 90 16.14 8.67 6.97
C PRO A 90 16.27 7.26 6.37
N VAL A 91 15.20 6.47 6.44
CA VAL A 91 15.12 5.10 5.94
C VAL A 91 14.56 5.13 4.53
N ARG A 92 15.16 4.32 3.65
CA ARG A 92 14.67 4.15 2.28
C ARG A 92 13.73 2.96 2.21
N TYR A 93 12.52 3.21 1.72
CA TYR A 93 11.53 2.18 1.48
C TYR A 93 11.68 1.61 0.08
N TYR A 94 11.53 0.29 -0.02
CA TYR A 94 11.48 -0.43 -1.27
C TYR A 94 10.38 -1.50 -1.21
N HIS A 95 9.89 -1.91 -2.37
CA HIS A 95 8.96 -3.02 -2.50
C HIS A 95 9.35 -3.89 -3.69
N LEU A 96 8.92 -5.15 -3.67
CA LEU A 96 8.98 -6.03 -4.83
C LEU A 96 7.80 -5.72 -5.75
N SER A 97 8.10 -5.36 -6.99
CA SER A 97 7.10 -4.98 -7.98
C SER A 97 6.26 -6.17 -8.44
N VAL A 98 4.95 -5.96 -8.48
CA VAL A 98 3.98 -6.89 -9.01
C VAL A 98 3.08 -6.15 -10.00
N ILE A 99 2.92 -6.71 -11.19
CA ILE A 99 2.08 -6.14 -12.25
C ILE A 99 0.88 -7.04 -12.43
N GLN A 100 -0.31 -6.46 -12.46
CA GLN A 100 -1.52 -7.17 -12.87
C GLN A 100 -1.78 -6.87 -14.35
N ARG A 101 -2.01 -7.90 -15.14
CA ARG A 101 -2.49 -7.77 -16.52
C ARG A 101 -3.80 -8.52 -16.70
N GLU A 102 -4.70 -7.97 -17.53
CA GLU A 102 -6.02 -8.55 -17.79
C GLU A 102 -5.93 -9.94 -18.46
N ASP A 103 -4.88 -10.17 -19.25
CA ASP A 103 -4.66 -11.37 -20.07
C ASP A 103 -3.76 -12.41 -19.39
N LEU A 104 -2.77 -11.97 -18.62
CA LEU A 104 -1.72 -12.81 -18.03
C LEU A 104 -1.85 -12.99 -16.51
N GLY A 105 -2.86 -12.36 -15.89
CA GLY A 105 -3.07 -12.41 -14.44
C GLY A 105 -1.99 -11.64 -13.68
N ILE A 106 -1.52 -12.22 -12.59
CA ILE A 106 -0.48 -11.61 -11.74
C ILE A 106 0.91 -11.95 -12.27
N ILE A 107 1.72 -10.91 -12.49
CA ILE A 107 3.12 -11.02 -12.88
C ILE A 107 4.01 -10.50 -11.76
N TYR A 108 4.70 -11.39 -11.08
CA TYR A 108 5.73 -11.06 -10.11
C TYR A 108 7.02 -10.68 -10.86
N GLU A 109 7.29 -9.38 -11.02
CA GLU A 109 8.50 -8.92 -11.72
C GLU A 109 9.78 -9.27 -10.95
N ARG A 110 9.67 -9.51 -9.63
CA ARG A 110 10.81 -9.74 -8.72
C ARG A 110 11.87 -8.63 -8.78
N LYS A 111 11.45 -7.41 -9.09
CA LYS A 111 12.30 -6.22 -9.12
C LYS A 111 12.02 -5.35 -7.89
N LEU A 112 13.07 -4.98 -7.16
CA LEU A 112 12.97 -3.97 -6.12
C LEU A 112 12.74 -2.59 -6.76
N LYS A 113 11.67 -1.92 -6.35
CA LYS A 113 11.34 -0.54 -6.76
C LYS A 113 11.26 0.37 -5.54
N PRO A 114 11.62 1.65 -5.67
CA PRO A 114 11.57 2.60 -4.57
C PRO A 114 10.13 2.84 -4.10
N GLY A 115 10.00 3.21 -2.82
CA GLY A 115 8.73 3.45 -2.14
C GLY A 115 8.18 2.20 -1.46
N PRO A 116 7.18 2.37 -0.56
CA PRO A 116 6.61 1.30 0.26
C PRO A 116 5.76 0.29 -0.53
N GLY A 117 5.51 0.55 -1.82
CA GLY A 117 4.65 -0.26 -2.66
C GLY A 117 3.16 -0.14 -2.30
N PRO A 118 2.29 -0.85 -3.04
CA PRO A 118 0.88 -0.94 -2.68
C PRO A 118 0.71 -1.72 -1.37
N SER A 119 -0.08 -1.18 -0.45
CA SER A 119 -0.30 -1.78 0.88
C SER A 119 -1.35 -2.89 0.91
N GLN A 120 -2.06 -3.11 -0.20
CA GLN A 120 -3.19 -4.02 -0.30
C GLN A 120 -3.08 -4.83 -1.58
N TYR A 121 -2.65 -6.08 -1.43
CA TYR A 121 -2.44 -6.98 -2.56
C TYR A 121 -2.91 -8.42 -2.30
N GLY A 122 -3.10 -8.81 -1.04
CA GLY A 122 -3.43 -10.20 -0.69
C GLY A 122 -4.79 -10.67 -1.22
N ILE A 123 -5.81 -9.82 -1.29
CA ILE A 123 -7.13 -10.21 -1.83
C ILE A 123 -7.06 -10.31 -3.35
N GLU A 124 -6.26 -9.47 -3.99
CA GLU A 124 -5.99 -9.52 -5.42
C GLU A 124 -5.35 -10.87 -5.76
N VAL A 125 -4.25 -11.25 -5.08
CA VAL A 125 -3.63 -12.58 -5.22
C VAL A 125 -4.65 -13.69 -4.99
N MET A 126 -5.41 -13.60 -3.91
CA MET A 126 -6.45 -14.57 -3.59
C MET A 126 -7.46 -14.70 -4.74
N GLY A 127 -7.95 -13.59 -5.30
CA GLY A 127 -8.93 -13.62 -6.39
C GLY A 127 -8.42 -14.24 -7.69
N HIS A 128 -7.10 -14.26 -7.91
CA HIS A 128 -6.49 -14.96 -9.05
C HIS A 128 -6.31 -16.46 -8.81
N ILE A 129 -6.17 -16.89 -7.55
CA ILE A 129 -5.98 -18.31 -7.18
C ILE A 129 -7.34 -18.97 -6.93
N ILE A 130 -8.18 -18.32 -6.13
CA ILE A 130 -9.51 -18.76 -5.75
C ILE A 130 -10.49 -18.22 -6.80
N ASN A 131 -10.84 -19.06 -7.76
CA ASN A 131 -11.80 -18.74 -8.83
C ASN A 131 -13.26 -18.76 -8.33
N ASP A 132 -13.54 -18.09 -7.21
CA ASP A 132 -14.86 -17.92 -6.63
C ASP A 132 -15.20 -16.43 -6.53
N ARG A 133 -16.12 -16.01 -7.40
CA ARG A 133 -16.53 -14.60 -7.50
C ARG A 133 -17.30 -14.13 -6.28
N GLU A 134 -18.07 -15.00 -5.63
CA GLU A 134 -18.84 -14.64 -4.44
C GLU A 134 -17.88 -14.48 -3.26
N PHE A 135 -16.97 -15.43 -3.04
CA PHE A 135 -15.93 -15.35 -2.02
C PHE A 135 -15.06 -14.10 -2.19
N TYR A 136 -14.61 -13.82 -3.42
CA TYR A 136 -13.83 -12.62 -3.73
C TYR A 136 -14.58 -11.33 -3.39
N THR A 137 -15.86 -11.25 -3.76
CA THR A 137 -16.71 -10.08 -3.46
C THR A 137 -16.91 -9.91 -1.96
N ASN A 138 -17.08 -11.01 -1.22
CA ASN A 138 -17.20 -11.01 0.23
C ASN A 138 -15.89 -10.57 0.91
N ALA A 139 -14.74 -11.04 0.46
CA ALA A 139 -13.44 -10.61 0.97
C ALA A 139 -13.24 -9.09 0.78
N LEU A 140 -13.58 -8.55 -0.41
CA LEU A 140 -13.55 -7.12 -0.66
C LEU A 140 -14.53 -6.33 0.23
N LYS A 141 -15.70 -6.89 0.52
CA LYS A 141 -16.66 -6.29 1.48
C LYS A 141 -16.04 -6.19 2.88
N TYR A 142 -15.43 -7.26 3.39
CA TYR A 142 -14.80 -7.24 4.72
C TYR A 142 -13.59 -6.30 4.79
N ARG A 143 -12.75 -6.24 3.76
CA ARG A 143 -11.64 -5.26 3.69
C ARG A 143 -12.16 -3.82 3.84
N LYS A 144 -13.27 -3.49 3.19
CA LYS A 144 -13.88 -2.15 3.31
C LYS A 144 -14.34 -1.86 4.74
N LEU A 145 -14.91 -2.86 5.43
CA LEU A 145 -15.34 -2.72 6.82
C LEU A 145 -14.16 -2.54 7.78
N ILE A 146 -13.07 -3.30 7.60
CA ILE A 146 -11.85 -3.17 8.41
C ILE A 146 -11.22 -1.78 8.25
N ASN A 147 -11.20 -1.25 7.02
CA ASN A 147 -10.66 0.09 6.74
C ASN A 147 -11.62 1.24 7.06
N TRP A 148 -12.86 0.94 7.47
CA TRP A 148 -13.85 1.95 7.78
C TRP A 148 -13.74 2.36 9.26
N SER A 149 -13.47 3.64 9.51
CA SER A 149 -13.45 4.22 10.86
C SER A 149 -14.62 5.21 11.04
N PRO A 150 -15.48 5.08 12.07
CA PRO A 150 -16.58 6.00 12.34
C PRO A 150 -16.16 7.39 12.89
N GLU A 151 -14.88 7.60 13.24
CA GLU A 151 -14.40 8.80 13.94
C GLU A 151 -13.50 9.72 13.12
N ARG A 152 -13.98 10.21 11.97
CA ARG A 152 -13.47 11.48 11.41
C ARG A 152 -14.59 12.49 11.35
N LYS A 153 -14.97 13.04 12.52
CA LYS A 153 -15.67 14.33 12.57
C LYS A 153 -14.72 15.39 11.97
N PRO A 154 -15.18 16.29 11.10
CA PRO A 154 -14.38 17.43 10.67
C PRO A 154 -14.22 18.38 11.87
N GLN A 155 -13.13 18.25 12.63
CA GLN A 155 -12.76 19.26 13.60
C GLN A 155 -12.26 20.51 12.86
N SER A 156 -12.79 21.64 13.28
CA SER A 156 -12.46 22.99 12.86
C SER A 156 -10.95 23.24 12.81
N LYS A 157 -10.50 23.87 11.72
CA LYS A 157 -9.11 24.30 11.46
C LYS A 157 -8.46 25.00 12.66
N PRO A 158 -7.17 24.72 12.88
CA PRO A 158 -6.18 25.77 13.11
C PRO A 158 -5.23 25.90 11.91
N GLN A 159 -4.71 27.12 11.73
CA GLN A 159 -3.87 27.53 10.61
C GLN A 159 -2.43 26.99 10.71
N SER A 160 -1.79 26.89 9.53
CA SER A 160 -0.34 26.81 9.27
C SER A 160 0.41 25.49 9.54
N LYS A 161 0.50 24.66 8.49
CA LYS A 161 1.70 23.96 7.96
C LYS A 161 1.26 23.07 6.78
N PRO A 162 2.08 22.85 5.74
CA PRO A 162 1.69 22.03 4.59
C PRO A 162 1.67 20.55 5.00
N GLN A 163 0.55 20.11 5.57
CA GLN A 163 0.34 18.71 5.92
C GLN A 163 -0.03 17.92 4.67
N SER A 164 0.90 17.08 4.24
CA SER A 164 0.70 15.96 3.33
C SER A 164 -0.52 15.16 3.79
N LYS A 165 -1.61 15.27 3.04
CA LYS A 165 -2.85 14.53 3.26
C LYS A 165 -2.53 13.04 3.38
N SER A 166 -2.93 12.42 4.49
CA SER A 166 -2.76 10.99 4.71
C SER A 166 -3.40 10.23 3.54
N ASN A 167 -2.57 9.50 2.79
CA ASN A 167 -2.97 8.66 1.66
C ASN A 167 -3.97 7.59 2.10
N SER A 168 -5.26 7.91 2.01
CA SER A 168 -6.35 6.97 2.19
C SER A 168 -6.92 6.67 0.81
N LEU A 169 -6.57 5.47 0.33
CA LEU A 169 -7.24 4.68 -0.69
C LEU A 169 -6.82 4.94 -2.15
N THR A 170 -5.91 4.10 -2.65
CA THR A 170 -6.04 3.55 -4.01
C THR A 170 -7.32 2.71 -4.01
N VAL A 171 -8.43 3.28 -4.50
CA VAL A 171 -9.73 2.63 -4.48
C VAL A 171 -9.81 1.61 -5.61
N PHE A 172 -9.07 0.48 -5.54
CA PHE A 172 -9.11 -0.54 -6.59
C PHE A 172 -10.50 -1.18 -6.70
N ARG A 173 -11.35 -0.59 -7.54
CA ARG A 173 -12.72 -1.04 -7.80
C ARG A 173 -13.08 -0.80 -9.26
N PRO A 174 -13.92 -1.66 -9.86
CA PRO A 174 -14.47 -1.37 -11.17
C PRO A 174 -15.32 -0.08 -11.12
N SER A 175 -15.25 0.68 -12.20
CA SER A 175 -16.11 1.83 -12.45
C SER A 175 -17.56 1.42 -12.44
N LYS A 176 -18.43 2.30 -11.92
CA LYS A 176 -19.89 2.17 -12.02
C LYS A 176 -20.37 2.20 -13.48
N TYR A 177 -19.61 2.82 -14.37
CA TYR A 177 -19.97 3.02 -15.77
C TYR A 177 -19.56 1.85 -16.65
N ASN A 178 -18.42 1.22 -16.36
CA ASN A 178 -17.89 0.09 -17.12
C ASN A 178 -17.02 -0.78 -16.23
N ALA A 179 -17.41 -2.04 -16.04
CA ALA A 179 -16.70 -2.95 -15.15
C ALA A 179 -15.26 -3.28 -15.61
N LYS A 180 -14.91 -3.00 -16.87
CA LYS A 180 -13.55 -3.14 -17.44
C LYS A 180 -12.68 -1.89 -17.25
N VAL A 181 -13.19 -0.84 -16.62
CA VAL A 181 -12.43 0.38 -16.32
C VAL A 181 -12.28 0.47 -14.81
N PHE A 182 -11.07 0.36 -14.31
CA PHE A 182 -10.79 0.36 -12.88
C PHE A 182 -10.45 1.75 -12.38
N ILE A 183 -10.83 2.04 -11.14
CA ILE A 183 -10.40 3.23 -10.42
C ILE A 183 -9.14 2.77 -9.66
N ASP A 184 -7.95 3.17 -10.08
CA ASP A 184 -6.70 2.71 -9.46
C ASP A 184 -5.74 3.88 -9.22
N SER A 185 -5.25 4.46 -10.31
CA SER A 185 -4.31 5.57 -10.36
C SER A 185 -4.80 6.62 -11.35
N CYS A 186 -4.51 7.87 -11.06
CA CYS A 186 -4.90 8.99 -11.89
C CYS A 186 -4.05 8.98 -13.16
N GLU A 187 -4.69 8.95 -14.31
CA GLU A 187 -3.96 8.93 -15.58
C GLU A 187 -3.22 10.23 -15.91
N ILE A 188 -3.50 11.32 -15.17
CA ILE A 188 -2.82 12.60 -15.38
C ILE A 188 -1.56 12.70 -14.53
N CYS A 189 -1.62 12.33 -13.25
CA CYS A 189 -0.53 12.60 -12.29
C CYS A 189 -0.01 11.36 -11.55
N GLY A 190 -0.58 10.18 -11.80
CA GLY A 190 -0.21 8.92 -11.15
C GLY A 190 -0.62 8.78 -9.68
N ALA A 191 -1.17 9.82 -9.05
CA ALA A 191 -1.72 9.76 -7.70
C ALA A 191 -2.94 8.82 -7.64
N PRO A 192 -3.36 8.30 -6.47
CA PRO A 192 -4.54 7.43 -6.37
C PRO A 192 -5.78 8.05 -7.03
N ALA A 193 -6.45 7.29 -7.91
CA ALA A 193 -7.70 7.75 -8.53
C ALA A 193 -8.86 7.61 -7.54
N GLU A 194 -9.74 8.60 -7.54
CA GLU A 194 -10.92 8.63 -6.66
C GLU A 194 -12.23 8.49 -7.47
N ALA A 195 -12.19 8.90 -8.75
CA ALA A 195 -13.35 8.95 -9.63
C ALA A 195 -12.99 8.62 -11.09
N ILE A 196 -14.02 8.37 -11.89
CA ILE A 196 -13.94 8.28 -13.35
C ILE A 196 -14.48 9.56 -13.95
N HIS A 197 -13.70 10.18 -14.83
CA HIS A 197 -14.09 11.30 -15.66
C HIS A 197 -14.50 10.83 -17.06
N HIS A 198 -15.55 11.43 -17.63
CA HIS A 198 -15.91 11.23 -19.04
C HIS A 198 -15.20 12.26 -19.91
N ILE A 199 -14.31 11.84 -20.81
CA ILE A 199 -13.58 12.76 -21.73
C ILE A 199 -14.59 13.59 -22.54
N LYS A 200 -15.57 12.92 -23.14
CA LYS A 200 -16.72 13.56 -23.79
C LYS A 200 -17.93 13.49 -22.85
N PRO A 201 -18.34 14.62 -22.25
CA PRO A 201 -19.44 14.64 -21.28
C PRO A 201 -20.79 14.30 -21.91
N LYS A 202 -21.70 13.77 -21.09
CA LYS A 202 -23.05 13.33 -21.46
C LYS A 202 -23.87 14.38 -22.23
N ARG A 203 -23.64 15.67 -21.99
CA ARG A 203 -24.33 16.77 -22.69
C ARG A 203 -24.00 16.81 -24.20
N LEU A 204 -22.75 16.52 -24.58
CA LEU A 204 -22.32 16.47 -25.97
C LEU A 204 -22.85 15.23 -26.70
N TYR A 205 -23.03 14.12 -26.00
CA TYR A 205 -23.65 12.91 -26.55
C TYR A 205 -25.14 13.05 -26.87
N LYS A 206 -25.87 13.94 -26.20
CA LYS A 206 -27.28 14.21 -26.54
C LYS A 206 -27.45 14.89 -27.91
N LEU A 207 -26.42 15.59 -28.38
CA LEU A 207 -26.45 16.46 -29.57
C LEU A 207 -25.80 15.82 -30.82
N ALA A 208 -25.15 14.66 -30.68
CA ALA A 208 -24.43 14.01 -31.79
C ALA A 208 -25.29 12.99 -32.56
N PRO A 209 -25.28 13.00 -33.91
CA PRO A 209 -26.09 12.09 -34.73
C PRO A 209 -25.60 10.63 -34.72
N ASN A 210 -24.29 10.40 -34.55
CA ASN A 210 -23.69 9.06 -34.37
C ASN A 210 -23.29 8.87 -32.90
N LYS A 211 -24.24 8.47 -32.06
CA LYS A 211 -23.99 8.21 -30.64
C LYS A 211 -23.18 6.93 -30.50
N GLY A 212 -21.87 7.06 -30.30
CA GLY A 212 -21.07 5.96 -29.76
C GLY A 212 -21.55 5.56 -28.36
N ASP A 213 -20.96 4.52 -27.77
CA ASP A 213 -21.22 4.20 -26.37
C ASP A 213 -20.55 5.27 -25.47
N LEU A 214 -21.34 5.90 -24.59
CA LEU A 214 -20.87 6.90 -23.61
C LEU A 214 -19.94 6.27 -22.58
N ASN A 215 -20.17 5.02 -22.23
CA ASN A 215 -19.46 4.29 -21.17
C ASN A 215 -18.38 3.35 -21.72
N ARG A 216 -18.00 3.49 -23.00
CA ARG A 216 -16.86 2.76 -23.57
C ARG A 216 -15.57 3.14 -22.86
N ARG A 217 -14.63 2.19 -22.77
CA ARG A 217 -13.31 2.37 -22.14
C ARG A 217 -12.59 3.63 -22.64
N SER A 218 -12.62 3.90 -23.95
CA SER A 218 -11.96 5.06 -24.56
C SER A 218 -12.59 6.42 -24.23
N ASN A 219 -13.65 6.47 -23.42
CA ASN A 219 -14.28 7.72 -22.98
C ASN A 219 -14.25 7.88 -21.46
N LEU A 220 -13.63 6.96 -20.73
CA LEU A 220 -13.62 6.92 -19.27
C LEU A 220 -12.17 6.98 -18.77
N VAL A 221 -11.85 7.96 -17.92
CA VAL A 221 -10.49 8.17 -17.43
C VAL A 221 -10.49 8.24 -15.90
N PRO A 222 -9.76 7.34 -15.22
CA PRO A 222 -9.53 7.43 -13.78
C PRO A 222 -8.72 8.68 -13.42
N VAL A 223 -9.23 9.47 -12.47
CA VAL A 223 -8.57 10.70 -12.02
C VAL A 223 -8.68 10.89 -10.52
N CYS A 224 -7.67 11.54 -9.93
CA CYS A 224 -7.71 12.00 -8.56
C CYS A 224 -8.59 13.25 -8.43
N SER A 225 -9.01 13.59 -7.22
CA SER A 225 -9.91 14.73 -6.98
C SER A 225 -9.37 16.07 -7.48
N SER A 226 -8.06 16.33 -7.39
CA SER A 226 -7.46 17.57 -7.87
C SER A 226 -7.48 17.67 -9.41
N CYS A 227 -7.02 16.64 -10.10
CA CYS A 227 -7.03 16.60 -11.56
C CYS A 227 -8.48 16.63 -12.09
N HIS A 228 -9.43 15.96 -11.43
CA HIS A 228 -10.85 16.04 -11.78
C HIS A 228 -11.38 17.48 -11.77
N LEU A 229 -11.03 18.26 -10.74
CA LEU A 229 -11.41 19.66 -10.62
C LEU A 229 -10.75 20.55 -11.68
N ASP A 230 -9.47 20.32 -11.98
CA ASP A 230 -8.73 21.11 -12.97
C ASP A 230 -9.25 20.90 -14.40
N ILE A 231 -9.73 19.70 -14.73
CA ILE A 231 -10.44 19.43 -15.99
C ILE A 231 -11.74 20.25 -16.05
N HIS A 232 -12.56 20.24 -15.00
CA HIS A 232 -13.79 21.03 -14.97
C HIS A 232 -13.55 22.55 -14.99
N ARG A 233 -12.37 23.00 -14.56
CA ARG A 233 -11.93 24.40 -14.64
C ARG A 233 -11.24 24.76 -15.96
N ASN A 234 -11.19 23.84 -16.93
CA ASN A 234 -10.49 23.99 -18.20
C ASN A 234 -9.00 24.34 -18.06
N LYS A 235 -8.35 23.92 -16.97
CA LYS A 235 -6.90 24.07 -16.79
C LYS A 235 -6.11 22.93 -17.43
N ILE A 236 -6.73 21.76 -17.57
CA ILE A 236 -6.15 20.54 -18.15
C ILE A 236 -7.15 19.99 -19.16
N SER A 237 -6.69 19.68 -20.37
CA SER A 237 -7.49 18.99 -21.39
C SER A 237 -7.06 17.54 -21.52
N ILE A 238 -8.01 16.61 -21.53
CA ILE A 238 -7.78 15.21 -21.85
C ILE A 238 -8.29 14.99 -23.29
N LEU A 239 -7.43 14.46 -24.17
CA LEU A 239 -7.76 14.13 -25.58
C LEU A 239 -8.07 12.65 -25.74
#